data_AF-A0A218MB41-F1
#
_entry.id   AF-A0A218MB41-F1
#
_cell.length_a   1.000
_cell.length_b   1.000
_cell.length_c   1.000
_cell.angle_alpha   90.00
_cell.angle_beta   90.00
_cell.angle_gamma   90.00
#
_symmetry.space_group_name_H-M   'P 1'
#
loop_
_entity.id
_entity.type
_entity.pdbx_description
1 polymer ?
#
loop_
_entity_poly.entity_id
_entity_poly.type
_entity_poly.pdbx_seq_one_letter_code
_entity_poly.pdbx_strand_id
1 'polypeptide(L)'
;MPTWIDHLGSARSALMYCLITAGLLAGCSTNKEQMLPHGQNTMMDVWNQGTTGSAGSASGRQLLDARSELRRPIDVRATQPLQDSAAYTRTAQNEIYSQFKRLPNPDLVMYVFPHLAGSDPAPVPGYTTVFPLYQRVQYAMPGERVEDY
;
A
#
# COMPACT_ATOMS: atom_id res chain seq x y z
N MET A 1 -56.96 -11.76 13.80
CA MET A 1 -56.40 -12.97 14.45
C MET A 1 -55.67 -13.74 13.36
N PRO A 2 -54.34 -13.93 13.46
CA PRO A 2 -53.58 -14.68 12.45
C PRO A 2 -54.00 -16.15 12.51
N THR A 3 -54.22 -16.78 11.37
CA THR A 3 -54.60 -18.20 11.32
C THR A 3 -53.34 -19.06 11.27
N TRP A 4 -53.37 -20.27 11.82
CA TRP A 4 -52.20 -21.17 11.92
C TRP A 4 -51.52 -21.47 10.57
N ILE A 5 -52.25 -21.29 9.46
CA ILE A 5 -51.78 -21.40 8.07
C ILE A 5 -50.70 -20.36 7.72
N ASP A 6 -50.77 -19.16 8.29
CA ASP A 6 -49.85 -18.05 8.00
C ASP A 6 -48.43 -18.34 8.56
N HIS A 7 -48.35 -19.03 9.70
CA HIS A 7 -47.08 -19.44 10.31
C HIS A 7 -46.39 -20.57 9.53
N LEU A 8 -47.16 -21.48 8.90
CA LEU A 8 -46.63 -22.52 8.02
C LEU A 8 -46.05 -21.95 6.72
N GLY A 9 -46.68 -20.92 6.15
CA GLY A 9 -46.16 -20.22 4.96
C GLY A 9 -44.84 -19.50 5.25
N SER A 10 -44.79 -18.72 6.34
CA SER A 10 -43.59 -18.00 6.76
C SER A 10 -42.42 -18.93 7.10
N ALA A 11 -42.68 -20.07 7.74
CA ALA A 11 -41.64 -21.06 8.06
C ALA A 11 -41.06 -21.73 6.81
N ARG A 12 -41.90 -22.02 5.80
CA ARG A 12 -41.44 -22.57 4.51
C ARG A 12 -40.61 -21.56 3.73
N SER A 13 -41.03 -20.29 3.70
CA SER A 13 -40.27 -19.21 3.06
C SER A 13 -38.94 -18.94 3.78
N ALA A 14 -38.92 -18.93 5.11
CA ALA A 14 -37.69 -18.76 5.88
C ALA A 14 -36.70 -19.92 5.65
N LEU A 15 -37.19 -21.16 5.58
CA LEU A 15 -36.37 -22.35 5.30
C LEU A 15 -35.80 -22.30 3.88
N MET A 16 -36.58 -21.82 2.92
CA MET A 16 -36.14 -21.62 1.54
C MET A 16 -35.08 -20.50 1.42
N TYR A 17 -35.25 -19.39 2.14
CA TYR A 17 -34.23 -18.33 2.23
C TYR A 17 -32.93 -18.84 2.88
N CYS A 18 -33.02 -19.59 3.97
CA CYS A 18 -31.85 -20.21 4.61
C CYS A 18 -31.09 -21.16 3.66
N LEU A 19 -31.81 -21.98 2.88
CA LEU A 19 -31.21 -22.85 1.88
C LEU A 19 -30.51 -22.08 0.76
N ILE A 20 -31.12 -20.99 0.28
CA ILE A 20 -30.52 -20.13 -0.75
C ILE A 20 -29.26 -19.44 -0.22
N THR A 21 -29.29 -18.91 1.01
CA THR A 21 -28.11 -18.29 1.62
C THR A 21 -26.99 -19.30 1.88
N ALA A 22 -27.32 -20.54 2.26
CA ALA A 22 -26.33 -21.60 2.44
C ALA A 22 -25.69 -22.03 1.12
N GLY A 23 -26.45 -22.03 0.01
CA GLY A 23 -25.92 -22.29 -1.33
C GLY A 23 -24.97 -21.19 -1.83
N LEU A 24 -25.25 -19.93 -1.52
CA LEU A 24 -24.36 -18.80 -1.87
C LEU A 24 -23.05 -18.81 -1.06
N LEU A 25 -23.06 -19.43 0.14
CA LEU A 25 -21.89 -19.62 0.99
C LEU A 25 -21.10 -20.90 0.66
N ALA A 26 -21.57 -21.73 -0.29
CA ALA A 26 -20.81 -22.86 -0.80
C ALA A 26 -19.65 -22.33 -1.66
N GLY A 27 -18.55 -21.96 -1.00
CA GLY A 27 -17.32 -21.59 -1.67
C GLY A 27 -16.81 -22.74 -2.54
N CYS A 28 -16.14 -22.40 -3.64
CA CYS A 28 -15.38 -23.35 -4.43
C CYS A 28 -14.22 -23.89 -3.56
N SER A 29 -14.47 -24.96 -2.81
CA SER A 29 -13.43 -25.74 -2.16
C SER A 29 -12.62 -26.45 -3.24
N THR A 30 -11.53 -25.81 -3.60
CA THR A 30 -10.51 -26.35 -4.47
C THR A 30 -9.75 -27.45 -3.74
N ASN A 31 -9.64 -28.61 -4.37
CA ASN A 31 -8.94 -29.76 -3.83
C ASN A 31 -7.41 -29.56 -3.98
N LYS A 32 -6.63 -29.84 -2.92
CA LYS A 32 -5.16 -29.65 -2.91
C LYS A 32 -4.48 -30.49 -3.98
N GLU A 33 -4.95 -31.71 -4.19
CA GLU A 33 -4.43 -32.65 -5.18
C GLU A 33 -4.67 -32.15 -6.61
N GLN A 34 -5.69 -31.32 -6.84
CA GLN A 34 -5.95 -30.70 -8.14
C GLN A 34 -5.14 -29.41 -8.37
N MET A 35 -4.86 -28.63 -7.32
CA MET A 35 -4.05 -27.42 -7.42
C MET A 35 -2.54 -27.68 -7.42
N LEU A 36 -2.10 -28.74 -6.74
CA LEU A 36 -0.71 -29.15 -6.63
C LEU A 36 -0.62 -30.65 -6.96
N PRO A 37 -0.91 -31.06 -8.22
CA PRO A 37 -0.80 -32.46 -8.58
C PRO A 37 0.63 -32.91 -8.35
N HIS A 38 0.78 -34.00 -7.59
CA HIS A 38 2.03 -34.72 -7.53
C HIS A 38 2.26 -35.35 -8.91
N GLY A 39 2.93 -34.62 -9.80
CA GLY A 39 3.29 -35.12 -11.11
C GLY A 39 4.27 -36.29 -10.98
N GLN A 40 4.37 -37.11 -12.04
CA GLN A 40 5.39 -38.16 -12.15
C GLN A 40 6.82 -37.62 -12.27
N ASN A 41 6.97 -36.29 -12.27
CA ASN A 41 8.25 -35.62 -12.42
C ASN A 41 8.90 -35.50 -11.04
N THR A 42 10.13 -35.98 -10.94
CA THR A 42 10.91 -35.79 -9.72
C THR A 42 11.29 -34.32 -9.56
N MET A 43 11.63 -33.89 -8.34
CA MET A 43 12.17 -32.53 -8.10
C MET A 43 13.42 -32.26 -8.95
N MET A 44 14.18 -33.31 -9.28
CA MET A 44 15.35 -33.22 -10.17
C MET A 44 14.93 -32.91 -11.61
N ASP A 45 13.84 -33.50 -12.10
CA ASP A 45 13.31 -33.22 -13.44
C ASP A 45 12.81 -31.78 -13.55
N VAL A 46 12.12 -31.29 -12.51
CA VAL A 46 11.67 -29.89 -12.42
C VAL A 46 12.86 -28.92 -12.38
N TRP A 47 13.91 -29.24 -11.60
CA TRP A 47 15.12 -28.44 -11.53
C TRP A 47 15.85 -28.38 -12.88
N ASN A 48 16.01 -29.53 -13.54
CA ASN A 48 16.63 -29.59 -14.86
C ASN A 48 15.80 -28.82 -15.88
N GLN A 49 14.46 -28.95 -15.87
CA GLN A 49 13.60 -28.24 -16.80
C GLN A 49 13.61 -26.71 -16.59
N GLY A 50 13.73 -26.25 -15.34
CA GLY A 50 13.79 -24.82 -15.00
C GLY A 50 15.18 -24.18 -15.17
N THR A 51 16.25 -24.96 -15.04
CA THR A 51 17.64 -24.46 -15.00
C THR A 51 18.40 -24.69 -16.31
N THR A 52 17.98 -25.65 -17.15
CA THR A 52 18.64 -25.96 -18.44
C THR A 52 18.12 -25.16 -19.64
N GLY A 53 17.25 -24.18 -19.42
CA GLY A 53 16.75 -23.28 -20.45
C GLY A 53 17.80 -22.29 -20.93
N SER A 54 18.77 -22.74 -21.73
CA SER A 54 19.52 -21.86 -22.64
C SER A 54 18.53 -21.07 -23.49
N ALA A 55 18.85 -19.80 -23.80
CA ALA A 55 18.00 -18.78 -24.44
C ALA A 55 17.54 -19.14 -25.88
N GLY A 56 16.83 -20.26 -26.02
CA GLY A 56 16.45 -20.87 -27.29
C GLY A 56 15.72 -22.22 -27.18
N SER A 57 15.66 -22.87 -26.00
CA SER A 57 14.94 -24.14 -25.84
C SER A 57 13.41 -23.94 -25.85
N ALA A 58 12.66 -24.96 -26.33
CA ALA A 58 11.19 -24.94 -26.34
C ALA A 58 10.60 -24.78 -24.92
N SER A 59 11.25 -25.36 -23.90
CA SER A 59 10.87 -25.19 -22.49
C SER A 59 11.10 -23.76 -21.98
N GLY A 60 12.19 -23.10 -22.40
CA GLY A 60 12.44 -21.69 -22.08
C GLY A 60 11.41 -20.75 -22.71
N ARG A 61 10.95 -21.05 -23.93
CA ARG A 61 9.87 -20.30 -24.60
C ARG A 61 8.53 -20.44 -23.88
N GLN A 62 8.16 -21.65 -23.48
CA GLN A 62 6.92 -21.88 -22.72
C GLN A 62 6.92 -21.13 -21.37
N LEU A 63 8.07 -21.07 -20.69
CA LEU A 63 8.21 -20.27 -19.47
C LEU A 63 8.15 -18.76 -19.70
N LEU A 64 8.65 -18.28 -20.85
CA LEU A 64 8.52 -16.86 -21.22
C LEU A 64 7.07 -16.51 -21.56
N ASP A 65 6.37 -17.40 -22.25
CA ASP A 65 4.96 -17.22 -22.63
C ASP A 65 4.05 -17.16 -21.39
N ALA A 66 4.19 -18.13 -20.48
CA ALA A 66 3.47 -18.14 -19.21
C ALA A 66 3.78 -16.90 -18.33
N ARG A 67 5.04 -16.43 -18.33
CA ARG A 67 5.39 -15.17 -17.64
C ARG A 67 4.78 -13.95 -18.31
N SER A 68 4.59 -13.99 -19.62
CA SER A 68 4.00 -12.88 -20.37
C SER A 68 2.50 -12.74 -20.10
N GLU A 69 1.78 -13.87 -19.98
CA GLU A 69 0.36 -13.88 -19.60
C GLU A 69 0.11 -13.29 -18.20
N LEU A 70 1.04 -13.53 -17.27
CA LEU A 70 0.98 -13.00 -15.90
C LEU A 70 1.44 -11.54 -15.79
N ARG A 71 1.95 -10.94 -16.87
CA ARG A 71 2.46 -9.57 -16.85
C ARG A 71 1.30 -8.59 -16.90
N ARG A 72 0.93 -8.06 -15.73
CA ARG A 72 -0.04 -6.96 -15.64
C ARG A 72 0.48 -5.76 -16.45
N PRO A 73 -0.33 -5.10 -17.28
CA PRO A 73 0.08 -3.88 -17.95
C PRO A 73 0.45 -2.84 -16.89
N ILE A 74 1.61 -2.19 -17.06
CA ILE A 74 2.03 -1.10 -16.19
C ILE A 74 1.06 0.05 -16.42
N ASP A 75 0.24 0.35 -15.41
CA ASP A 75 -0.65 1.50 -15.44
C ASP A 75 0.19 2.78 -15.50
N VAL A 76 -0.08 3.64 -16.47
CA VAL A 76 0.61 4.93 -16.63
C VAL A 76 0.46 5.79 -15.38
N ARG A 77 -0.66 5.67 -14.63
CA ARG A 77 -0.81 6.31 -13.31
C ARG A 77 0.14 5.75 -12.26
N ALA A 78 0.48 4.47 -12.32
CA ALA A 78 1.49 3.88 -11.42
C ALA A 78 2.92 4.36 -11.76
N THR A 79 3.13 4.95 -12.94
CA THR A 79 4.42 5.55 -13.35
C THR A 79 4.56 7.03 -13.03
N GLN A 80 3.49 7.72 -12.60
CA GLN A 80 3.56 9.12 -12.17
C GLN A 80 4.68 9.42 -11.17
N PRO A 81 4.84 8.68 -10.04
CA PRO A 81 5.94 8.93 -9.11
C PRO A 81 7.34 8.73 -9.73
N LEU A 82 7.46 7.85 -10.74
CA LEU A 82 8.71 7.64 -11.48
C LEU A 82 9.00 8.79 -12.46
N GLN A 83 7.97 9.36 -13.09
CA GLN A 83 8.10 10.51 -13.99
C GLN A 83 8.49 11.78 -13.24
N ASP A 84 7.87 12.05 -12.09
CA ASP A 84 8.26 13.16 -11.21
C ASP A 84 9.72 13.01 -10.76
N SER A 85 10.12 11.80 -10.35
CA SER A 85 11.52 11.53 -9.96
C SER A 85 12.52 11.69 -11.11
N ALA A 86 12.13 11.34 -12.34
CA ALA A 86 12.98 11.44 -13.52
C ALA A 86 13.27 12.90 -13.91
N ALA A 87 12.31 13.81 -13.73
CA ALA A 87 12.51 15.25 -13.96
C ALA A 87 13.56 15.87 -13.01
N TYR A 88 13.74 15.28 -11.83
CA TYR A 88 14.75 15.67 -10.85
C TYR A 88 16.09 14.93 -11.02
N THR A 89 16.20 14.00 -11.97
CA THR A 89 17.48 13.34 -12.29
C THR A 89 18.43 14.34 -12.94
N ARG A 90 19.70 14.31 -12.51
CA ARG A 90 20.77 15.24 -12.87
C ARG A 90 20.93 15.38 -14.39
N THR A 91 20.71 16.59 -14.92
CA THR A 91 21.07 17.00 -16.28
C THR A 91 22.04 18.19 -16.18
N ALA A 92 22.91 18.38 -17.17
CA ALA A 92 23.91 19.47 -17.15
C ALA A 92 23.28 20.86 -16.99
N GLN A 93 22.03 21.03 -17.43
CA GLN A 93 21.23 22.24 -17.31
C GLN A 93 20.63 22.42 -15.91
N ASN A 94 20.27 21.32 -15.22
CA ASN A 94 19.68 21.36 -13.88
C ASN A 94 20.72 21.48 -12.76
N GLU A 95 22.01 21.28 -13.03
CA GLU A 95 23.09 21.41 -12.03
C GLU A 95 23.26 22.84 -11.48
N ILE A 96 22.78 23.84 -12.22
CA ILE A 96 22.88 25.26 -11.84
C ILE A 96 21.80 25.63 -10.80
N TYR A 97 20.74 24.83 -10.67
CA TYR A 97 19.62 25.09 -9.78
C TYR A 97 19.59 24.09 -8.61
N SER A 98 19.32 24.57 -7.39
CA SER A 98 19.14 23.71 -6.22
C SER A 98 17.99 22.73 -6.46
N GLN A 99 18.32 21.47 -6.72
CA GLN A 99 17.34 20.41 -7.01
C GLN A 99 16.45 20.10 -5.82
N PHE A 100 16.97 20.29 -4.60
CA PHE A 100 16.21 20.15 -3.37
C PHE A 100 15.84 21.53 -2.83
N LYS A 101 14.54 21.84 -2.84
CA LYS A 101 14.02 23.04 -2.20
C LYS A 101 13.88 22.81 -0.71
N ARG A 102 14.03 23.84 0.10
CA ARG A 102 13.82 23.74 1.56
C ARG A 102 12.31 23.75 1.83
N LEU A 103 11.87 22.95 2.78
CA LEU A 103 10.48 22.98 3.25
C LEU A 103 10.26 24.25 4.11
N PRO A 104 9.11 24.92 3.99
CA PRO A 104 8.75 26.02 4.88
C PRO A 104 8.82 25.59 6.34
N ASN A 105 9.42 26.44 7.18
CA ASN A 105 9.57 26.19 8.61
C ASN A 105 8.94 27.36 9.39
N PRO A 106 7.61 27.37 9.59
CA PRO A 106 6.93 28.45 10.27
C PRO A 106 7.30 28.47 11.75
N ASP A 107 7.22 29.66 12.33
CA ASP A 107 7.32 29.85 13.76
C ASP A 107 6.00 29.53 14.46
N LEU A 108 6.10 28.81 15.56
CA LEU A 108 4.99 28.48 16.45
C LEU A 108 5.03 29.34 17.70
N VAL A 109 3.85 29.66 18.21
CA VAL A 109 3.68 30.47 19.42
C VAL A 109 3.15 29.58 20.54
N MET A 110 3.84 29.54 21.68
CA MET A 110 3.41 28.82 22.88
C MET A 110 3.24 29.78 24.04
N TYR A 111 2.15 29.60 24.78
CA TYR A 111 1.94 30.24 26.07
C TYR A 111 2.42 29.32 27.20
N VAL A 112 3.26 29.85 28.08
CA VAL A 112 3.74 29.18 29.28
C VAL A 112 2.94 29.70 30.46
N PHE A 113 2.22 28.81 31.16
CA PHE A 113 1.46 29.18 32.34
C PHE A 113 2.39 29.58 33.50
N PRO A 114 1.97 30.51 34.37
CA PRO A 114 2.71 30.83 35.59
C PRO A 114 2.98 29.56 36.41
N HIS A 115 4.22 29.39 36.88
CA HIS A 115 4.64 28.21 37.65
C HIS A 115 5.78 28.57 38.61
N LEU A 116 6.12 27.68 39.54
CA LEU A 116 7.29 27.83 40.40
C LEU A 116 8.51 27.19 39.71
N ALA A 117 9.67 27.83 39.80
CA ALA A 117 10.92 27.25 39.34
C ALA A 117 11.30 26.01 40.18
N GLY A 118 11.97 25.03 39.54
CA GLY A 118 12.15 23.68 40.08
C GLY A 118 12.81 23.61 41.46
N SER A 119 14.14 23.68 41.53
CA SER A 119 14.90 23.45 42.78
C SER A 119 14.85 24.62 43.77
N ASP A 120 14.58 25.83 43.30
CA ASP A 120 14.37 27.04 44.11
C ASP A 120 13.04 27.66 43.66
N PRO A 121 12.00 27.74 44.52
CA PRO A 121 10.62 28.02 44.13
C PRO A 121 10.37 29.50 43.83
N ALA A 122 11.24 30.12 43.05
CA ALA A 122 11.00 31.46 42.53
C ALA A 122 9.76 31.45 41.60
N PRO A 123 8.84 32.42 41.74
CA PRO A 123 7.66 32.50 40.89
C PRO A 123 8.03 32.94 39.47
N VAL A 124 7.63 32.16 38.47
CA VAL A 124 7.76 32.47 37.04
C VAL A 124 6.40 32.97 36.54
N PRO A 125 6.30 34.22 36.01
CA PRO A 125 5.06 34.74 35.47
C PRO A 125 4.70 34.03 34.15
N GLY A 126 3.44 34.15 33.71
CA GLY A 126 3.03 33.64 32.42
C GLY A 126 3.60 34.49 31.29
N TYR A 127 4.08 33.85 30.22
CA TYR A 127 4.62 34.54 29.04
C TYR A 127 4.37 33.74 27.77
N THR A 128 4.46 34.44 26.64
CA THR A 128 4.38 33.84 25.30
C THR A 128 5.76 33.75 24.71
N THR A 129 6.10 32.61 24.11
CA THR A 129 7.38 32.38 23.43
C THR A 129 7.15 31.88 22.01
N VAL A 130 8.13 32.13 21.13
CA VAL A 130 8.11 31.76 19.72
C VAL A 130 9.24 30.78 19.45
N PHE A 131 8.97 29.69 18.73
CA PHE A 131 9.97 28.68 18.39
C PHE A 131 9.65 28.04 17.02
N PRO A 132 10.67 27.58 16.27
CA PRO A 132 10.44 27.02 14.94
C PRO A 132 9.74 25.65 15.00
N LEU A 133 8.92 25.35 13.99
CA LEU A 133 8.26 24.03 13.84
C LEU A 133 9.28 22.88 13.74
N TYR A 134 10.37 23.08 12.99
CA TYR A 134 11.46 22.12 12.81
C TYR A 134 12.78 22.64 13.38
N GLN A 135 13.49 21.77 14.11
CA GLN A 135 14.82 22.07 14.66
C GLN A 135 15.92 22.20 13.59
N ARG A 136 15.75 21.51 12.45
CA ARG A 136 16.70 21.47 11.35
C ARG A 136 16.00 21.79 10.04
N VAL A 137 16.76 22.34 9.09
CA VAL A 137 16.26 22.56 7.72
C VAL A 137 15.93 21.22 7.09
N GLN A 138 14.68 21.05 6.68
CA GLN A 138 14.23 19.91 5.90
C GLN A 138 14.18 20.29 4.42
N TYR A 139 14.43 19.33 3.55
CA TYR A 139 14.30 19.50 2.11
C TYR A 139 13.03 18.81 1.62
N ALA A 140 12.30 19.48 0.74
CA ALA A 140 11.08 18.99 0.14
C ALA A 140 11.37 17.84 -0.84
N MET A 141 10.55 16.79 -0.79
CA MET A 141 10.52 15.73 -1.78
C MET A 141 9.81 16.20 -3.07
N PRO A 142 10.05 15.54 -4.22
CA PRO A 142 9.30 15.83 -5.44
C PRO A 142 7.78 15.73 -5.21
N GLY A 143 7.04 16.75 -5.64
CA GLY A 143 5.59 16.84 -5.45
C GLY A 143 5.13 17.40 -4.11
N GLU A 144 6.04 17.66 -3.16
CA GLU A 144 5.70 18.37 -1.92
C GLU A 144 5.55 19.88 -2.13
N ARG A 145 4.70 20.48 -1.31
CA ARG A 145 4.34 21.89 -1.37
C ARG A 145 5.42 22.77 -0.69
N VAL A 146 5.82 23.86 -1.33
CA VAL A 146 7.00 24.65 -0.92
C VAL A 146 6.67 26.12 -0.59
N GLU A 147 5.44 26.56 -0.78
CA GLU A 147 5.07 27.96 -0.54
C GLU A 147 4.82 28.22 0.95
N ASP A 148 5.18 29.42 1.39
CA ASP A 148 4.92 29.89 2.75
C ASP A 148 3.40 29.92 3.05
N TYR A 149 3.06 29.83 4.34
CA TYR A 149 1.68 29.79 4.83
C TYR A 149 1.14 31.19 5.14
#